data_AF-T1AD37-F1
#
_entry.id   AF-T1AD37-F1
#
_cell.length_a   1.000
_cell.length_b   1.000
_cell.length_c   1.000
_cell.angle_alpha   90.00
_cell.angle_beta   90.00
_cell.angle_gamma   90.00
#
_symmetry.space_group_name_H-M   'P 1'
#
loop_
_entity.id
_entity.type
_entity.pdbx_description
1 polymer ?
#
loop_
_entity_poly.entity_id
_entity_poly.type
_entity_poly.pdbx_seq_one_letter_code
_entity_poly.pdbx_strand_id
1 'polypeptide(L)'
;EQTLFGVALAGTTGNKCSGDEYIMSRIDFRALKSTAHLPYDILVSGGRVYALAVKFRIAINFPDLSMMGSNSFMSIMCAPDSIEKALKAVARGSTAATSTQQD
;
A
#
# COMPACT_ATOMS: atom_id res chain seq x y z
N GLU A 1 -17.50 13.19 12.24
CA GLU A 1 -17.12 13.32 10.82
C GLU A 1 -16.14 12.22 10.44
N GLN A 2 -16.18 11.76 9.20
CA GLN A 2 -15.33 10.71 8.65
C GLN A 2 -14.73 11.19 7.33
N THR A 3 -13.44 10.97 7.13
CA THR A 3 -12.74 11.36 5.90
C THR A 3 -11.93 10.17 5.38
N LEU A 4 -12.11 9.85 4.10
CA LEU A 4 -11.39 8.77 3.43
C LEU A 4 -10.32 9.38 2.51
N PHE A 5 -9.10 8.86 2.59
CA PHE A 5 -7.98 9.25 1.75
C PHE A 5 -7.54 8.06 0.91
N GLY A 6 -7.51 8.23 -0.41
CA GLY A 6 -6.82 7.32 -1.31
C GLY A 6 -5.32 7.63 -1.31
N VAL A 7 -4.50 6.60 -1.12
CA VAL A 7 -3.04 6.67 -1.07
C VAL A 7 -2.47 5.87 -2.23
N ALA A 8 -1.93 6.59 -3.22
CA ALA A 8 -1.12 6.01 -4.28
C ALA A 8 0.31 5.79 -3.78
N LEU A 9 0.89 4.64 -4.10
CA LEU A 9 2.20 4.25 -3.62
C LEU A 9 3.16 4.08 -4.80
N ALA A 10 4.17 4.94 -4.90
CA ALA A 10 5.20 4.83 -5.93
C ALA A 10 6.30 3.80 -5.58
N GLY A 11 6.33 3.31 -4.34
CA GLY A 11 7.50 2.63 -3.77
C GLY A 11 8.58 3.63 -3.32
N THR A 12 9.67 3.13 -2.74
CA THR A 12 10.81 3.97 -2.36
C THR A 12 12.00 3.74 -3.29
N THR A 13 12.91 4.71 -3.35
CA THR A 13 14.18 4.57 -4.07
C THR A 13 14.94 3.35 -3.54
N GLY A 14 15.21 2.38 -4.43
CA GLY A 14 15.88 1.12 -4.07
C GLY A 14 14.97 0.04 -3.46
N ASN A 15 13.70 0.32 -3.17
CA ASN A 15 12.73 -0.68 -2.72
C ASN A 15 11.33 -0.42 -3.30
N LYS A 16 11.01 -1.14 -4.37
CA LYS A 16 9.72 -1.05 -5.06
C LYS A 16 8.59 -1.83 -4.39
N CYS A 17 8.82 -2.50 -3.26
CA CYS A 17 7.86 -3.47 -2.70
C CYS A 17 6.49 -2.87 -2.35
N SER A 18 6.40 -1.61 -1.95
CA SER A 18 5.11 -0.95 -1.73
C SER A 18 4.54 -0.27 -2.98
N GLY A 19 5.26 -0.29 -4.11
CA GLY A 19 4.87 0.40 -5.32
C GLY A 19 3.70 -0.29 -6.01
N ASP A 20 2.66 0.49 -6.30
CA ASP A 20 1.46 0.04 -7.00
C ASP A 20 1.81 -0.60 -8.35
N GLU A 21 2.66 0.05 -9.15
CA GLU A 21 3.15 -0.47 -10.43
C GLU A 21 3.89 -1.82 -10.27
N TYR A 22 4.74 -1.93 -9.25
CA TYR A 22 5.50 -3.16 -8.97
C TYR A 22 4.55 -4.32 -8.62
N ILE A 23 3.54 -4.07 -7.81
CA ILE A 23 2.58 -5.09 -7.39
C ILE A 23 1.69 -5.48 -8.58
N MET A 24 1.05 -4.50 -9.23
CA MET A 24 0.09 -4.74 -10.29
C MET A 24 0.74 -5.43 -11.51
N SER A 25 1.97 -5.07 -11.88
CA SER A 25 2.71 -5.74 -12.96
C SER A 25 3.03 -7.21 -12.66
N ARG A 26 3.00 -7.63 -11.39
CA ARG A 26 3.31 -9.00 -10.95
C ARG A 26 2.09 -9.86 -10.75
N ILE A 27 0.99 -9.31 -10.24
CA ILE A 27 -0.19 -10.12 -9.86
C ILE A 27 -1.43 -9.86 -10.72
N ASP A 28 -1.50 -8.75 -11.46
CA ASP A 28 -2.66 -8.41 -12.29
C ASP A 28 -2.40 -8.70 -13.78
N PHE A 29 -2.30 -9.98 -14.13
CA PHE A 29 -1.86 -10.45 -15.46
C PHE A 29 -3.01 -10.96 -16.35
N ARG A 30 -4.22 -11.11 -15.80
CA ARG A 30 -5.40 -11.60 -16.55
C ARG A 30 -5.94 -10.55 -17.53
N ALA A 31 -6.84 -10.97 -18.41
CA ALA A 31 -7.50 -10.07 -19.36
C ALA A 31 -8.41 -9.05 -18.64
N LEU A 32 -9.19 -9.52 -17.66
CA LEU A 32 -9.90 -8.66 -16.74
C LEU A 32 -8.92 -8.20 -15.66
N LYS A 33 -8.71 -6.88 -15.59
CA LYS A 33 -7.80 -6.26 -14.65
C LYS A 33 -8.52 -5.92 -13.35
N SER A 34 -7.86 -6.16 -12.23
CA SER A 34 -8.35 -5.79 -10.90
C SER A 34 -7.94 -4.36 -10.52
N THR A 35 -7.99 -3.40 -11.47
CA THR A 35 -7.50 -2.03 -11.26
C THR A 35 -8.22 -1.30 -10.12
N ALA A 36 -9.48 -1.64 -9.83
CA ALA A 36 -10.23 -1.13 -8.68
C ALA A 36 -9.64 -1.56 -7.32
N HIS A 37 -8.63 -2.44 -7.30
CA HIS A 37 -7.81 -2.67 -6.13
C HIS A 37 -7.03 -1.42 -5.70
N LEU A 38 -6.82 -0.44 -6.57
CA LEU A 38 -6.12 0.79 -6.23
C LEU A 38 -7.09 1.99 -6.19
N PRO A 39 -6.80 3.02 -5.38
CA PRO A 39 -5.66 3.15 -4.45
C PRO A 39 -5.84 2.34 -3.14
N TYR A 40 -4.85 2.39 -2.24
CA TYR A 40 -5.03 1.94 -0.85
C TYR A 40 -5.72 3.03 -0.03
N ASP A 41 -6.53 2.65 0.95
CA ASP A 41 -7.34 3.62 1.68
C ASP A 41 -6.89 3.82 3.13
N ILE A 42 -6.94 5.07 3.56
CA ILE A 42 -6.85 5.48 4.97
C ILE A 42 -8.16 6.17 5.36
N LEU A 43 -8.85 5.64 6.37
CA LEU A 43 -10.04 6.25 6.96
C LEU A 43 -9.65 6.98 8.26
N VAL A 44 -9.97 8.27 8.35
CA VAL A 44 -9.85 9.05 9.58
C VAL A 44 -11.24 9.22 10.18
N SER A 45 -11.43 8.73 11.41
CA SER A 45 -12.71 8.80 12.12
C SER A 45 -12.46 8.92 13.61
N GLY A 46 -13.01 9.97 14.23
CA GLY A 46 -12.93 10.17 15.70
C GLY A 46 -11.49 10.26 16.24
N GLY A 47 -10.60 10.94 15.51
CA GLY A 47 -9.18 11.09 15.90
C GLY A 47 -8.34 9.81 15.72
N ARG A 48 -8.90 8.77 15.08
CA ARG A 48 -8.24 7.50 14.83
C ARG A 48 -8.06 7.29 13.33
N VAL A 49 -6.94 6.67 12.97
CA VAL A 49 -6.57 6.34 11.59
C VAL A 49 -6.69 4.84 11.39
N TYR A 50 -7.44 4.42 10.37
CA TYR A 50 -7.70 3.04 10.03
C TYR A 50 -7.24 2.73 8.61
N ALA A 51 -6.71 1.53 8.40
CA ALA A 51 -6.44 0.97 7.09
C ALA A 51 -6.77 -0.52 7.13
N LEU A 52 -7.21 -1.09 6.01
CA LEU A 52 -7.40 -2.53 5.89
C LEU A 52 -6.04 -3.23 5.91
N ALA A 53 -5.96 -4.36 6.63
CA ALA A 53 -4.77 -5.18 6.61
C ALA A 53 -4.48 -5.67 5.19
N VAL A 54 -3.31 -5.29 4.66
CA VAL A 54 -2.96 -5.40 3.24
C VAL A 54 -2.99 -6.84 2.74
N LYS A 55 -2.54 -7.80 3.56
CA LYS A 55 -2.54 -9.24 3.24
C LYS A 55 -3.94 -9.73 2.87
N PHE A 56 -4.94 -9.37 3.66
CA PHE A 56 -6.33 -9.77 3.42
C PHE A 56 -6.95 -9.01 2.25
N ARG A 57 -6.63 -7.71 2.10
CA ARG A 57 -7.14 -6.90 0.99
C ARG A 57 -6.71 -7.44 -0.38
N ILE A 58 -5.45 -7.86 -0.52
CA ILE A 58 -4.96 -8.49 -1.75
C ILE A 58 -5.68 -9.83 -1.98
N ALA A 59 -5.80 -10.68 -0.96
CA ALA A 59 -6.46 -11.98 -1.10
C ALA A 59 -7.94 -11.86 -1.51
N ILE A 60 -8.66 -10.86 -0.99
CA ILE A 60 -10.07 -10.61 -1.35
C ILE A 60 -10.20 -10.11 -2.80
N ASN A 61 -9.30 -9.21 -3.24
CA ASN A 61 -9.40 -8.60 -4.56
C ASN A 61 -8.77 -9.47 -5.67
N PHE A 62 -7.93 -10.43 -5.31
CA PHE A 62 -7.30 -11.39 -6.22
C PHE A 62 -7.53 -12.83 -5.71
N PRO A 63 -8.78 -13.30 -5.66
CA PRO A 63 -9.12 -14.60 -5.08
C PRO A 63 -8.58 -15.79 -5.89
N ASP A 64 -8.23 -15.56 -7.17
CA ASP A 64 -7.64 -16.54 -8.08
C ASP A 64 -6.10 -16.49 -8.13
N LEU A 65 -5.47 -15.65 -7.28
CA LEU A 65 -4.02 -15.53 -7.22
C LEU A 65 -3.40 -16.77 -6.58
N SER A 66 -2.58 -17.49 -7.36
CA SER A 66 -1.81 -18.62 -6.85
C SER A 66 -0.86 -18.15 -5.74
N MET A 67 -0.66 -18.99 -4.71
CA MET A 67 0.32 -18.72 -3.67
C MET A 67 1.76 -18.81 -4.19
N MET A 68 2.02 -19.70 -5.16
CA MET A 68 3.36 -20.00 -5.69
C MET A 68 3.40 -19.97 -7.23
N GLY A 69 4.61 -19.86 -7.78
CA GLY A 69 4.87 -19.87 -9.23
C GLY A 69 4.93 -18.46 -9.83
N SER A 70 4.87 -18.39 -11.16
CA SER A 70 4.83 -17.11 -11.88
C SER A 70 3.54 -16.35 -11.58
N ASN A 71 3.65 -15.04 -11.43
CA ASN A 71 2.53 -14.15 -11.12
C ASN A 71 1.72 -14.58 -9.89
N SER A 72 2.43 -14.87 -8.79
CA SER A 72 1.87 -15.42 -7.56
C SER A 72 1.95 -14.44 -6.39
N PHE A 73 1.24 -14.73 -5.31
CA PHE A 73 1.39 -14.01 -4.05
C PHE A 73 2.84 -14.00 -3.56
N MET A 74 3.57 -15.12 -3.72
CA MET A 74 5.00 -15.18 -3.38
C MET A 74 5.86 -14.14 -4.10
N SER A 75 5.48 -13.76 -5.33
CA SER A 75 6.22 -12.76 -6.12
C SER A 75 6.16 -11.35 -5.52
N ILE A 76 5.24 -11.10 -4.58
CA ILE A 76 5.04 -9.82 -3.90
C ILE A 76 5.07 -9.95 -2.37
N MET A 77 5.70 -10.99 -1.81
CA MET A 77 5.70 -11.25 -0.35
C MET A 77 6.22 -10.08 0.50
N CYS A 78 7.10 -9.25 -0.05
CA CYS A 78 7.60 -8.06 0.63
C CYS A 78 6.58 -6.91 0.67
N ALA A 79 5.56 -6.93 -0.19
CA ALA A 79 4.64 -5.82 -0.39
C ALA A 79 3.77 -5.53 0.82
N PRO A 80 3.13 -6.51 1.50
CA PRO A 80 2.23 -6.21 2.60
C PRO A 80 2.89 -5.42 3.74
N ASP A 81 4.06 -5.87 4.19
CA ASP A 81 4.80 -5.20 5.26
C ASP A 81 5.36 -3.85 4.80
N SER A 82 5.74 -3.71 3.53
CA SER A 82 6.21 -2.45 2.94
C SER A 82 5.09 -1.41 2.83
N ILE A 83 3.89 -1.82 2.40
CA ILE A 83 2.71 -0.96 2.30
C ILE A 83 2.28 -0.52 3.70
N GLU A 84 2.22 -1.44 4.67
CA GLU A 84 1.87 -1.10 6.05
C GLU A 84 2.83 -0.04 6.62
N LYS A 85 4.13 -0.18 6.37
CA LYS A 85 5.13 0.84 6.75
C LYS A 85 4.87 2.18 6.06
N ALA A 86 4.56 2.18 4.76
CA ALA A 86 4.28 3.40 4.00
C ALA A 86 3.01 4.12 4.51
N LEU A 87 1.91 3.39 4.71
CA LEU A 87 0.67 3.95 5.24
C LEU A 87 0.86 4.51 6.66
N LYS A 88 1.62 3.81 7.52
CA LYS A 88 2.00 4.33 8.84
C LYS A 88 2.85 5.59 8.76
N ALA A 89 3.77 5.69 7.81
CA ALA A 89 4.62 6.86 7.64
C ALA A 89 3.80 8.10 7.27
N VAL A 90 2.87 7.96 6.31
CA VAL A 90 1.97 9.05 5.92
C VAL A 90 1.02 9.42 7.07
N ALA A 91 0.45 8.43 7.76
CA ALA A 91 -0.47 8.65 8.88
C ALA A 91 0.18 9.35 10.09
N ARG A 92 1.49 9.14 10.32
CA ARG A 92 2.23 9.80 11.40
C ARG A 92 2.56 11.26 11.10
N GLY A 93 2.54 11.65 9.82
CA GLY A 93 3.09 12.91 9.36
C GLY A 93 4.61 12.95 9.47
N SER A 94 5.25 13.81 8.69
CA SER A 94 6.65 14.16 8.89
C SER A 94 6.71 15.21 9.99
N THR A 95 7.30 14.91 11.15
CA THR A 95 7.96 15.96 11.92
C THR A 95 9.15 16.40 11.07
N ALA A 96 8.93 17.37 10.18
CA ALA A 96 10.03 18.21 9.74
C ALA A 96 10.65 18.74 11.04
N ALA A 97 11.87 18.32 11.35
CA ALA A 97 12.65 19.01 12.35
C ALA A 97 12.75 20.44 11.86
N THR A 98 11.99 21.34 12.48
CA THR A 98 12.24 22.77 12.42
C THR A 98 13.68 22.91 12.89
N SER A 99 14.61 23.05 11.96
CA SER A 99 15.93 23.56 12.29
C SER A 99 15.68 24.99 12.72
N THR A 100 15.62 25.19 14.04
CA THR A 100 15.76 26.50 14.64
C THR A 100 17.14 26.98 14.21
N GLN A 101 17.17 27.79 13.15
CA GLN A 101 18.34 28.58 12.81
C GLN A 101 18.39 29.68 13.87
N GLN A 102 19.24 29.47 14.87
CA GLN A 102 19.54 30.41 15.93
C GLN A 102 21.04 30.66 15.89
N ASP A 103 21.36 31.95 15.80
CA ASP A 103 22.65 32.66 15.78
C ASP A 103 23.33 32.86 14.41
#